data_AF-A0A7C5FIR4-F1
#
_entry.id   AF-A0A7C5FIR4-F1
#
_cell.length_a   1.000
_cell.length_b   1.000
_cell.length_c   1.000
_cell.angle_alpha   90.00
_cell.angle_beta   90.00
_cell.angle_gamma   90.00
#
_symmetry.space_group_name_H-M   'P 1'
#
loop_
_entity.id
_entity.type
_entity.pdbx_description
1 polymer ?
#
loop_
_entity_poly.entity_id
_entity_poly.type
_entity_poly.pdbx_seq_one_letter_code
_entity_poly.pdbx_strand_id
1 'polypeptide(L)'
;MLLKDIDKKLDMQCVLVLYKEDRIFNFSRTLTRTLYGFPSINEKNKNLLVFIPKSDAEITKVTAWTRGSTSEMEGLVVASIPLEDSIYELLVSLGKIPSASSALFSIEGGNLTIQFRLYHDYLPQLSAVLIQNENLKRLVKEIKILPSEGFITILKKIGEAFPLNVLEYDLPLTLWENKDVVSVLKDGGIGELANDLSKNKKHKMIIYGKGEVQTGLSLIVPESTIYETPLDSAVLETMDNMFDVLAIQRC
;
A
#
# COMPACT_ATOMS: atom_id res chain seq x y z
N MET A 1 13.15 14.17 -12.56
CA MET A 1 13.01 14.96 -11.32
C MET A 1 11.56 14.80 -10.87
N LEU A 2 11.26 13.81 -10.01
CA LEU A 2 9.88 13.47 -9.61
C LEU A 2 9.82 12.82 -8.19
N LEU A 3 10.69 11.85 -7.89
CA LEU A 3 10.62 11.10 -6.60
C LEU A 3 11.28 11.81 -5.40
N LYS A 4 12.36 12.57 -5.64
CA LYS A 4 13.08 13.27 -4.55
C LYS A 4 12.24 14.36 -3.89
N ASP A 5 11.30 14.92 -4.63
CA ASP A 5 10.46 16.05 -4.18
C ASP A 5 9.34 15.59 -3.22
N ILE A 6 8.96 14.30 -3.28
CA ILE A 6 7.94 13.70 -2.41
C ILE A 6 8.51 12.80 -1.32
N ASP A 7 9.78 12.40 -1.44
CA ASP A 7 10.42 11.33 -0.65
C ASP A 7 10.11 11.40 0.86
N LYS A 8 10.27 12.59 1.45
CA LYS A 8 10.09 12.85 2.89
C LYS A 8 8.98 13.85 3.20
N LYS A 9 8.05 14.09 2.27
CA LYS A 9 6.88 14.94 2.53
C LYS A 9 5.93 14.29 3.54
N LEU A 10 5.88 12.96 3.56
CA LEU A 10 5.33 12.17 4.66
C LEU A 10 6.52 11.75 5.53
N ASP A 11 6.72 12.49 6.60
CA ASP A 11 7.94 12.52 7.40
C ASP A 11 7.94 11.50 8.54
N MET A 12 6.80 10.87 8.81
CA MET A 12 6.67 9.79 9.77
C MET A 12 6.31 8.47 9.06
N GLN A 13 6.75 7.38 9.65
CA GLN A 13 6.33 6.03 9.28
C GLN A 13 5.85 5.27 10.50
N CYS A 14 4.84 4.44 10.27
CA CYS A 14 4.36 3.46 11.24
C CYS A 14 4.64 2.07 10.69
N VAL A 15 5.22 1.21 11.53
CA VAL A 15 5.51 -0.19 11.25
C VAL A 15 4.74 -1.05 12.24
N LEU A 16 3.81 -1.86 11.74
CA LEU A 16 3.01 -2.81 12.50
C LEU A 16 3.48 -4.22 12.16
N VAL A 17 3.99 -4.93 13.16
CA VAL A 17 4.38 -6.34 13.02
C VAL A 17 3.29 -7.20 13.62
N LEU A 18 2.62 -7.97 12.78
CA LEU A 18 1.53 -8.86 13.15
C LEU A 18 1.98 -10.31 13.13
N TYR A 19 1.54 -11.08 14.12
CA TYR A 19 1.65 -12.53 14.11
C TYR A 19 0.47 -13.13 13.34
N LYS A 20 0.76 -14.03 12.40
CA LYS A 20 -0.28 -14.78 11.67
C LYS A 20 0.13 -16.24 11.55
N GLU A 21 -0.76 -17.12 11.98
CA GLU A 21 -0.59 -18.56 11.82
C GLU A 21 -1.20 -19.01 10.49
N ASP A 22 -0.43 -18.86 9.42
CA ASP A 22 -0.77 -19.46 8.13
C ASP A 22 0.47 -20.13 7.51
N ARG A 23 0.24 -21.09 6.62
CA ARG A 23 1.30 -21.89 6.00
C ARG A 23 2.31 -21.04 5.24
N ILE A 24 1.93 -19.91 4.64
CA ILE A 24 2.92 -19.02 4.01
C ILE A 24 3.86 -18.39 5.02
N PHE A 25 3.36 -18.09 6.23
CA PHE A 25 4.15 -17.46 7.28
C PHE A 25 5.09 -18.50 7.89
N ASN A 26 4.64 -19.75 8.02
CA ASN A 26 5.54 -20.83 8.37
C ASN A 26 6.59 -21.07 7.28
N PHE A 27 6.21 -21.00 6.01
CA PHE A 27 7.13 -21.10 4.89
C PHE A 27 8.18 -19.97 4.90
N SER A 28 7.78 -18.73 5.18
CA SER A 28 8.73 -17.60 5.24
C SER A 28 9.78 -17.73 6.34
N ARG A 29 9.54 -18.54 7.39
CA ARG A 29 10.58 -18.89 8.39
C ARG A 29 11.71 -19.75 7.82
N THR A 30 11.45 -20.46 6.73
CA THR A 30 12.45 -21.30 6.04
C THR A 30 13.22 -20.55 4.97
N LEU A 31 12.80 -19.32 4.66
CA LEU A 31 13.42 -18.46 3.68
C LEU A 31 14.41 -17.51 4.34
N THR A 32 15.49 -17.20 3.62
CA THR A 32 16.44 -16.15 4.00
C THR A 32 16.08 -14.78 3.40
N ARG A 33 14.86 -14.65 2.86
CA ARG A 33 14.39 -13.46 2.12
C ARG A 33 13.01 -13.04 2.58
N THR A 34 12.74 -11.75 2.45
CA THR A 34 11.42 -11.14 2.67
C THR A 34 10.51 -11.41 1.46
N LEU A 35 9.29 -11.87 1.72
CA LEU A 35 8.23 -11.94 0.72
C LEU A 35 7.38 -10.67 0.79
N TYR A 36 6.73 -10.29 -0.31
CA TYR A 36 5.91 -9.08 -0.33
C TYR A 36 4.46 -9.41 -0.68
N GLY A 37 3.55 -8.70 -0.03
CA GLY A 37 2.12 -8.88 -0.15
C GLY A 37 1.45 -7.65 -0.74
N PHE A 38 0.36 -7.85 -1.46
CA PHE A 38 -0.52 -6.78 -1.91
C PHE A 38 -1.96 -7.14 -1.54
N PRO A 39 -2.68 -6.27 -0.82
CA PRO A 39 -4.07 -6.53 -0.48
C PRO A 39 -4.92 -6.48 -1.75
N SER A 40 -5.66 -7.55 -2.03
CA SER A 40 -6.75 -7.59 -3.01
C SER A 40 -8.05 -7.65 -2.24
N ILE A 41 -8.74 -6.51 -2.18
CA ILE A 41 -9.95 -6.30 -1.40
C ILE A 41 -11.05 -5.90 -2.37
N ASN A 42 -12.05 -6.75 -2.52
CA ASN A 42 -13.32 -6.40 -3.14
C ASN A 42 -14.47 -6.91 -2.27
N GLU A 43 -15.71 -6.66 -2.70
CA GLU A 43 -16.91 -7.01 -1.92
C GLU A 43 -17.01 -8.50 -1.59
N LYS A 44 -16.34 -9.37 -2.36
CA LYS A 44 -16.43 -10.83 -2.25
C LYS A 44 -15.15 -11.47 -1.69
N ASN A 45 -14.01 -10.83 -1.83
CA ASN A 45 -12.70 -11.38 -1.51
C ASN A 45 -11.87 -10.38 -0.69
N LYS A 46 -11.31 -10.85 0.41
CA LYS A 46 -10.33 -10.13 1.24
C LYS A 46 -9.08 -10.98 1.31
N ASN A 47 -8.20 -10.81 0.33
CA ASN A 47 -7.00 -11.63 0.22
C ASN A 47 -5.75 -10.76 0.28
N LEU A 48 -4.66 -11.37 0.75
CA LEU A 48 -3.31 -10.88 0.55
C LEU A 48 -2.68 -11.72 -0.56
N LEU A 49 -2.35 -11.08 -1.68
CA LEU A 49 -1.61 -11.70 -2.77
C LEU A 49 -0.13 -11.65 -2.41
N VAL A 50 0.47 -12.79 -2.12
CA VAL A 50 1.88 -12.90 -1.75
C VAL A 50 2.69 -13.33 -2.96
N PHE A 51 3.65 -12.50 -3.34
CA PHE A 51 4.52 -12.74 -4.48
C PHE A 51 5.77 -13.48 -4.01
N ILE A 52 6.09 -14.59 -4.67
CA ILE A 52 7.16 -15.49 -4.28
C ILE A 52 8.04 -15.72 -5.50
N PRO A 53 9.32 -15.30 -5.49
CA PRO A 53 10.22 -15.56 -6.59
C PRO A 53 10.36 -17.06 -6.87
N LYS A 54 10.31 -17.43 -8.14
CA LYS A 54 10.55 -18.80 -8.59
C LYS A 54 12.04 -19.12 -8.50
N SER A 55 12.36 -20.07 -7.64
CA SER A 55 13.51 -20.95 -7.85
C SER A 55 13.01 -22.39 -7.93
N ASP A 56 13.68 -23.26 -8.68
CA ASP A 56 13.21 -24.63 -8.96
C ASP A 56 12.94 -25.44 -7.68
N ALA A 57 13.68 -25.18 -6.59
CA ALA A 57 13.51 -25.86 -5.30
C ALA A 57 12.35 -25.30 -4.44
N GLU A 58 11.85 -24.10 -4.76
CA GLU A 58 10.83 -23.42 -3.97
C GLU A 58 9.43 -23.60 -4.54
N ILE A 59 9.26 -23.73 -5.86
CA ILE A 59 7.94 -23.88 -6.50
C ILE A 59 7.17 -25.07 -5.92
N THR A 60 7.81 -26.25 -5.86
CA THR A 60 7.19 -27.48 -5.32
C THR A 60 6.82 -27.33 -3.85
N LYS A 61 7.62 -26.57 -3.07
CA LYS A 61 7.33 -26.28 -1.66
C LYS A 61 6.18 -25.28 -1.54
N VAL A 62 6.15 -24.24 -2.36
CA VAL A 62 5.08 -23.23 -2.33
C VAL A 62 3.74 -23.86 -2.65
N THR A 63 3.63 -24.61 -3.76
CA THR A 63 2.38 -25.28 -4.16
C THR A 63 1.89 -26.30 -3.14
N ALA A 64 2.80 -27.01 -2.46
CA ALA A 64 2.44 -27.95 -1.40
C ALA A 64 1.97 -27.25 -0.10
N TRP A 65 2.39 -26.01 0.13
CA TRP A 65 2.14 -25.28 1.38
C TRP A 65 0.97 -24.30 1.28
N THR A 66 0.64 -23.76 0.11
CA THR A 66 -0.50 -22.86 -0.06
C THR A 66 -1.81 -23.64 -0.14
N ARG A 67 -2.77 -23.35 0.76
CA ARG A 67 -4.16 -23.86 0.64
C ARG A 67 -5.01 -23.05 -0.34
N GLY A 68 -4.58 -21.83 -0.65
CA GLY A 68 -5.24 -20.95 -1.62
C GLY A 68 -4.84 -21.24 -3.05
N SER A 69 -5.51 -20.60 -4.00
CA SER A 69 -5.11 -20.64 -5.40
C SER A 69 -3.72 -20.02 -5.56
N THR A 70 -2.87 -20.71 -6.32
CA THR A 70 -1.59 -20.18 -6.77
C THR A 70 -1.65 -19.96 -8.26
N SER A 71 -1.25 -18.78 -8.71
CA SER A 71 -1.02 -18.53 -10.14
C SER A 71 0.47 -18.39 -10.41
N GLU A 72 0.87 -18.81 -11.61
CA GLU A 72 2.22 -18.64 -12.10
C GLU A 72 2.30 -17.43 -13.03
N MET A 73 3.23 -16.54 -12.73
CA MET A 73 3.61 -15.39 -13.56
C MET A 73 5.12 -15.45 -13.84
N GLU A 74 5.62 -14.74 -14.84
CA GLU A 74 7.03 -14.77 -15.25
C GLU A 74 7.99 -14.66 -14.05
N GLY A 75 8.66 -15.76 -13.72
CA GLY A 75 9.60 -15.82 -12.59
C GLY A 75 8.98 -15.74 -11.18
N LEU A 76 7.65 -15.77 -11.02
CA LEU A 76 6.95 -15.63 -9.74
C LEU A 76 5.83 -16.68 -9.56
N VAL A 77 5.58 -17.07 -8.30
CA VAL A 77 4.35 -17.71 -7.85
C VAL A 77 3.60 -16.71 -7.00
N VAL A 78 2.32 -16.50 -7.30
CA VAL A 78 1.44 -15.63 -6.51
C VAL A 78 0.51 -16.51 -5.68
N ALA A 79 0.62 -16.42 -4.36
CA ALA A 79 -0.24 -17.13 -3.43
C ALA A 79 -1.35 -16.21 -2.92
N SER A 80 -2.61 -16.61 -3.10
CA SER A 80 -3.75 -15.89 -2.53
C SER A 80 -4.07 -16.39 -1.12
N ILE A 81 -4.04 -15.49 -0.14
CA ILE A 81 -4.16 -15.86 1.28
C ILE A 81 -5.27 -15.04 1.92
N PRO A 82 -6.27 -15.68 2.57
CA PRO A 82 -7.32 -14.97 3.25
C PRO A 82 -6.78 -14.02 4.32
N LEU A 83 -7.17 -12.75 4.21
CA LEU A 83 -6.93 -11.76 5.24
C LEU A 83 -7.99 -11.92 6.33
N GLU A 84 -7.59 -11.89 7.60
CA GLU A 84 -8.54 -11.92 8.71
C GLU A 84 -9.34 -10.61 8.76
N ASP A 85 -10.61 -10.69 9.13
CA ASP A 85 -11.49 -9.53 9.23
C ASP A 85 -10.94 -8.46 10.18
N SER A 86 -10.32 -8.87 11.27
CA SER A 86 -9.67 -7.98 12.24
C SER A 86 -8.52 -7.17 11.62
N ILE A 87 -7.70 -7.80 10.77
CA ILE A 87 -6.61 -7.12 10.05
C ILE A 87 -7.21 -6.21 8.99
N TYR A 88 -8.25 -6.66 8.29
CA TYR A 88 -8.95 -5.85 7.29
C TYR A 88 -9.53 -4.57 7.91
N GLU A 89 -10.24 -4.68 9.03
CA GLU A 89 -10.83 -3.55 9.74
C GLU A 89 -9.78 -2.56 10.25
N LEU A 90 -8.65 -3.08 10.74
CA LEU A 90 -7.50 -2.25 11.09
C LEU A 90 -7.00 -1.48 9.87
N LEU A 91 -6.76 -2.15 8.76
CA LEU A 91 -6.29 -1.54 7.52
C LEU A 91 -7.24 -0.46 6.99
N VAL A 92 -8.54 -0.73 7.00
CA VAL A 92 -9.58 0.26 6.65
C VAL A 92 -9.51 1.48 7.58
N SER A 93 -9.32 1.26 8.88
CA SER A 93 -9.25 2.33 9.87
C SER A 93 -7.99 3.18 9.70
N LEU A 94 -6.85 2.55 9.39
CA LEU A 94 -5.60 3.23 9.09
C LEU A 94 -5.68 4.02 7.78
N GLY A 95 -6.34 3.48 6.75
CA GLY A 95 -6.54 4.14 5.46
C GLY A 95 -7.35 5.44 5.55
N LYS A 96 -8.23 5.57 6.56
CA LYS A 96 -9.01 6.78 6.85
C LYS A 96 -8.22 7.89 7.54
N ILE A 97 -7.01 7.62 8.03
CA ILE A 97 -6.16 8.66 8.60
C ILE A 97 -5.74 9.59 7.45
N PRO A 98 -5.98 10.90 7.55
CA PRO A 98 -5.53 11.82 6.51
C PRO A 98 -4.02 11.77 6.37
N SER A 99 -3.50 11.96 5.16
CA SER A 99 -2.08 11.82 4.79
C SER A 99 -1.48 10.41 4.89
N ALA A 100 -2.23 9.41 5.38
CA ALA A 100 -1.76 8.05 5.37
C ALA A 100 -1.63 7.56 3.93
N SER A 101 -0.40 7.29 3.52
CA SER A 101 -0.06 6.79 2.19
C SER A 101 -0.01 5.26 2.12
N SER A 102 0.18 4.76 0.90
CA SER A 102 0.25 3.34 0.55
C SER A 102 1.03 2.51 1.57
N ALA A 103 0.40 1.42 1.98
CA ALA A 103 0.99 0.46 2.90
C ALA A 103 1.82 -0.58 2.13
N LEU A 104 3.07 -0.75 2.54
CA LEU A 104 3.92 -1.87 2.16
C LEU A 104 3.62 -3.05 3.08
N PHE A 105 3.35 -4.21 2.48
CA PHE A 105 3.17 -5.46 3.21
C PHE A 105 4.35 -6.38 2.90
N SER A 106 5.05 -6.79 3.96
CA SER A 106 6.17 -7.70 3.88
C SER A 106 5.97 -8.88 4.83
N ILE A 107 6.48 -10.04 4.47
CA ILE A 107 6.36 -11.27 5.23
C ILE A 107 7.76 -11.83 5.45
N GLU A 108 8.16 -11.90 6.72
CA GLU A 108 9.51 -12.34 7.10
C GLU A 108 9.48 -13.02 8.47
N GLY A 109 10.20 -14.15 8.59
CA GLY A 109 10.29 -14.89 9.85
C GLY A 109 8.93 -15.30 10.42
N GLY A 110 7.94 -15.50 9.54
CA GLY A 110 6.55 -15.80 9.89
C GLY A 110 5.75 -14.66 10.51
N ASN A 111 6.14 -13.40 10.30
CA ASN A 111 5.36 -12.24 10.68
C ASN A 111 4.91 -11.46 9.44
N LEU A 112 3.74 -10.82 9.52
CA LEU A 112 3.29 -9.82 8.55
C LEU A 112 3.71 -8.45 9.05
N THR A 113 4.57 -7.75 8.32
CA THR A 113 4.94 -6.36 8.61
C THR A 113 4.18 -5.45 7.65
N ILE A 114 3.43 -4.51 8.21
CA ILE A 114 2.68 -3.48 7.49
C ILE A 114 3.35 -2.14 7.78
N GLN A 115 3.86 -1.48 6.75
CA GLN A 115 4.51 -0.18 6.86
C GLN A 115 3.73 0.85 6.06
N PHE A 116 3.35 1.97 6.66
CA PHE A 116 2.74 3.11 5.96
C PHE A 116 3.36 4.42 6.42
N ARG A 117 3.32 5.44 5.57
CA ARG A 117 3.84 6.78 5.88
C ARG A 117 2.70 7.77 6.09
N LEU A 118 2.93 8.75 6.95
CA LEU A 118 2.00 9.81 7.26
C LEU A 118 2.74 11.10 7.61
N TYR A 119 2.03 12.20 7.66
CA TYR A 119 2.54 13.47 8.16
C TYR A 119 2.45 13.52 9.70
N HIS A 120 3.46 14.08 10.38
CA HIS A 120 3.56 14.06 11.85
C HIS A 120 2.36 14.64 12.60
N ASP A 121 1.64 15.62 12.02
CA ASP A 121 0.46 16.21 12.67
C ASP A 121 -0.68 15.20 12.87
N TYR A 122 -0.65 14.05 12.19
CA TYR A 122 -1.64 12.99 12.32
C TYR A 122 -1.24 11.86 13.26
N LEU A 123 -0.11 11.98 13.97
CA LEU A 123 0.29 11.03 15.01
C LEU A 123 -0.77 10.86 16.12
N PRO A 124 -1.50 11.90 16.58
CA PRO A 124 -2.58 11.73 17.55
C PRO A 124 -3.72 10.84 17.02
N GLN A 125 -4.15 11.03 15.78
CA GLN A 125 -5.21 10.25 15.12
C GLN A 125 -4.76 8.81 14.91
N LEU A 126 -3.52 8.60 14.47
CA LEU A 126 -2.91 7.27 14.40
C LEU A 126 -2.93 6.58 15.76
N SER A 127 -2.50 7.28 16.81
CA SER A 127 -2.48 6.74 18.17
C SER A 127 -3.89 6.38 18.65
N ALA A 128 -4.90 7.20 18.34
CA ALA A 128 -6.30 6.91 18.67
C ALA A 128 -6.80 5.63 17.99
N VAL A 129 -6.54 5.47 16.68
CA VAL A 129 -6.90 4.25 15.92
C VAL A 129 -6.20 3.02 16.52
N LEU A 130 -4.92 3.14 16.87
CA LEU A 130 -4.14 2.04 17.46
C LEU A 130 -4.56 1.71 18.91
N ILE A 131 -5.08 2.66 19.68
CA ILE A 131 -5.54 2.39 21.06
C ILE A 131 -6.94 1.77 21.06
N GLN A 132 -7.82 2.23 20.17
CA GLN A 132 -9.23 1.80 20.12
C GLN A 132 -9.41 0.41 19.51
N ASN A 133 -8.46 -0.07 18.71
CA ASN A 133 -8.58 -1.36 18.05
C ASN A 133 -8.13 -2.50 18.98
N GLU A 134 -9.10 -3.13 19.66
CA GLU A 134 -8.84 -4.23 20.60
C GLU A 134 -8.14 -5.43 19.96
N ASN A 135 -8.29 -5.64 18.65
CA ASN A 135 -7.63 -6.74 17.93
C ASN A 135 -6.11 -6.59 17.93
N LEU A 136 -5.59 -5.38 18.09
CA LEU A 136 -4.14 -5.12 18.17
C LEU A 136 -3.50 -5.83 19.37
N LYS A 137 -4.21 -5.93 20.51
CA LYS A 137 -3.69 -6.60 21.72
C LYS A 137 -3.36 -8.08 21.50
N ARG A 138 -4.03 -8.73 20.56
CA ARG A 138 -3.86 -10.17 20.28
C ARG A 138 -2.96 -10.43 19.08
N LEU A 139 -3.03 -9.58 18.06
CA LEU A 139 -2.40 -9.82 16.76
C LEU A 139 -1.04 -9.14 16.64
N VAL A 140 -0.82 -8.03 17.34
CA VAL A 140 0.37 -7.22 17.16
C VAL A 140 1.48 -7.71 18.07
N LYS A 141 2.60 -8.03 17.44
CA LYS A 141 3.86 -8.30 18.11
C LYS A 141 4.60 -7.01 18.44
N GLU A 142 4.57 -6.04 17.53
CA GLU A 142 5.34 -4.80 17.66
C GLU A 142 4.69 -3.65 16.89
N ILE A 143 4.75 -2.45 17.46
CA ILE A 143 4.40 -1.17 16.81
C ILE A 143 5.61 -0.25 16.91
N LYS A 144 6.07 0.29 15.79
CA LYS A 144 7.09 1.33 15.76
C LYS A 144 6.57 2.55 15.03
N ILE A 145 6.74 3.72 15.64
CA ILE A 145 6.51 5.01 15.02
C ILE A 145 7.87 5.69 14.97
N LEU A 146 8.36 5.97 13.76
CA LEU A 146 9.71 6.45 13.50
C LEU A 146 9.69 7.54 12.42
N PRO A 147 10.75 8.35 12.30
CA PRO A 147 10.95 9.16 11.11
C PRO A 147 10.94 8.29 9.85
N SER A 148 10.30 8.78 8.80
CA SER A 148 10.22 8.13 7.49
C SER A 148 11.59 8.01 6.86
N GLU A 149 11.93 6.81 6.38
CA GLU A 149 13.18 6.57 5.65
C GLU A 149 13.14 7.08 4.20
N GLY A 150 11.97 7.55 3.76
CA GLY A 150 11.73 8.06 2.42
C GLY A 150 11.18 6.99 1.46
N PHE A 151 10.34 7.44 0.52
CA PHE A 151 9.79 6.60 -0.54
C PHE A 151 10.85 5.90 -1.40
N ILE A 152 11.94 6.60 -1.73
CA ILE A 152 13.03 6.08 -2.57
C ILE A 152 13.72 4.91 -1.87
N THR A 153 13.98 5.05 -0.57
CA THR A 153 14.58 3.98 0.24
C THR A 153 13.67 2.75 0.26
N ILE A 154 12.36 2.96 0.44
CA ILE A 154 11.36 1.89 0.41
C ILE A 154 11.36 1.17 -0.95
N LEU A 155 11.28 1.92 -2.06
CA LEU A 155 11.30 1.34 -3.40
C LEU A 155 12.58 0.57 -3.68
N LYS A 156 13.73 1.07 -3.22
CA LYS A 156 15.02 0.38 -3.38
C LYS A 156 15.02 -0.99 -2.68
N LYS A 157 14.51 -1.06 -1.43
CA LYS A 157 14.40 -2.33 -0.70
C LYS A 157 13.50 -3.34 -1.42
N ILE A 158 12.37 -2.88 -1.95
CA ILE A 158 11.50 -3.76 -2.75
C ILE A 158 12.22 -4.20 -4.03
N GLY A 159 12.94 -3.27 -4.67
CA GLY A 159 13.77 -3.50 -5.86
C GLY A 159 14.89 -4.54 -5.68
N GLU A 160 15.42 -4.67 -4.46
CA GLU A 160 16.42 -5.68 -4.09
C GLU A 160 15.81 -7.09 -4.00
N ALA A 161 14.54 -7.19 -3.61
CA ALA A 161 13.81 -8.46 -3.50
C ALA A 161 13.11 -8.89 -4.80
N PHE A 162 12.63 -7.91 -5.56
CA PHE A 162 12.00 -8.08 -6.86
C PHE A 162 12.58 -7.07 -7.84
N PRO A 163 12.97 -7.46 -9.06
CA PRO A 163 13.35 -6.50 -10.08
C PRO A 163 12.13 -5.64 -10.44
N LEU A 164 11.94 -4.54 -9.72
CA LEU A 164 10.91 -3.56 -9.98
C LEU A 164 11.35 -2.71 -11.17
N ASN A 165 10.54 -2.71 -12.21
CA ASN A 165 10.63 -1.70 -13.26
C ASN A 165 9.66 -0.58 -12.89
N VAL A 166 10.18 0.63 -12.73
CA VAL A 166 9.33 1.83 -12.64
C VAL A 166 8.80 2.13 -14.03
N LEU A 167 7.47 2.11 -14.18
CA LEU A 167 6.82 2.52 -15.41
C LEU A 167 6.57 4.03 -15.34
N GLU A 168 7.22 4.77 -16.24
CA GLU A 168 6.97 6.19 -16.46
C GLU A 168 6.15 6.36 -17.72
N TYR A 169 5.02 7.08 -17.62
CA TYR A 169 4.15 7.36 -18.75
C TYR A 169 3.45 8.70 -18.55
N ASP A 170 3.23 9.40 -19.66
CA ASP A 170 2.55 10.70 -19.66
C ASP A 170 1.04 10.50 -19.77
N LEU A 171 0.30 10.96 -18.76
CA LEU A 171 -1.16 11.04 -18.81
C LEU A 171 -1.60 12.49 -19.08
N PRO A 172 -2.36 12.75 -20.14
CA PRO A 172 -2.84 14.11 -20.40
C PRO A 172 -3.85 14.53 -19.33
N LEU A 173 -3.61 15.70 -18.72
CA LEU A 173 -4.48 16.28 -17.67
C LEU A 173 -5.93 16.50 -18.14
N THR A 174 -6.19 16.51 -19.45
CA THR A 174 -7.54 16.59 -20.01
C THR A 174 -8.40 15.38 -19.70
N LEU A 175 -7.80 14.26 -19.29
CA LEU A 175 -8.52 13.05 -18.86
C LEU A 175 -8.96 13.12 -17.39
N TRP A 176 -8.55 14.16 -16.66
CA TRP A 176 -8.86 14.31 -15.24
C TRP A 176 -10.08 15.22 -15.08
N GLU A 177 -11.12 14.73 -14.41
CA GLU A 177 -12.37 15.47 -14.23
C GLU A 177 -12.26 16.56 -13.14
N ASN A 178 -11.40 16.36 -12.15
CA ASN A 178 -11.24 17.28 -11.02
C ASN A 178 -10.38 18.50 -11.41
N LYS A 179 -11.04 19.63 -11.65
CA LYS A 179 -10.39 20.89 -12.07
C LYS A 179 -9.40 21.44 -11.04
N ASP A 180 -9.68 21.25 -9.76
CA ASP A 180 -8.80 21.72 -8.68
C ASP A 180 -7.50 20.93 -8.67
N VAL A 181 -7.58 19.61 -8.78
CA VAL A 181 -6.41 18.72 -8.98
C VAL A 181 -5.59 19.17 -10.19
N VAL A 182 -6.25 19.36 -11.33
CA VAL A 182 -5.58 19.78 -12.57
C VAL A 182 -4.88 21.12 -12.39
N SER A 183 -5.47 22.06 -11.65
CA SER A 183 -4.85 23.35 -11.37
C SER A 183 -3.55 23.20 -10.57
N VAL A 184 -3.58 22.42 -9.48
CA VAL A 184 -2.39 22.21 -8.63
C VAL A 184 -1.28 21.49 -9.40
N LEU A 185 -1.63 20.49 -10.21
CA LEU A 185 -0.66 19.76 -11.04
C LEU A 185 -0.06 20.65 -12.14
N LYS A 186 -0.84 21.55 -12.74
CA LYS A 186 -0.34 22.54 -13.73
C LYS A 186 0.66 23.53 -13.16
N ASP A 187 0.49 23.90 -11.89
CA ASP A 187 1.43 24.75 -11.15
C ASP A 187 2.67 23.97 -10.65
N GLY A 188 2.85 22.73 -11.13
CA GLY A 188 3.99 21.90 -10.82
C GLY A 188 3.89 21.17 -9.49
N GLY A 189 2.68 21.01 -8.96
CA GLY A 189 2.40 20.09 -7.86
C GLY A 189 2.60 18.63 -8.26
N ILE A 190 2.75 17.76 -7.26
CA ILE A 190 2.98 16.33 -7.44
C ILE A 190 1.88 15.56 -6.71
N GLY A 191 1.27 14.58 -7.37
CA GLY A 191 0.29 13.68 -6.75
C GLY A 191 0.91 12.33 -6.40
N GLU A 192 0.63 11.83 -5.20
CA GLU A 192 0.87 10.45 -4.77
C GLU A 192 -0.47 9.74 -4.60
N LEU A 193 -0.63 8.58 -5.25
CA LEU A 193 -1.77 7.71 -5.00
C LEU A 193 -1.52 6.90 -3.74
N ALA A 194 -2.45 7.04 -2.79
CA ALA A 194 -2.53 6.23 -1.60
C ALA A 194 -3.60 5.17 -1.81
N ASN A 195 -3.28 3.93 -1.46
CA ASN A 195 -4.28 2.86 -1.41
C ASN A 195 -5.38 3.24 -0.41
N ASP A 196 -6.60 3.44 -0.90
CA ASP A 196 -7.77 3.43 -0.04
C ASP A 196 -8.26 1.98 0.06
N LEU A 197 -8.12 1.41 1.25
CA LEU A 197 -8.56 0.05 1.53
C LEU A 197 -10.05 0.02 1.93
N SER A 198 -10.74 1.17 1.89
CA SER A 198 -12.17 1.29 2.13
C SER A 198 -12.98 0.76 0.94
N LYS A 199 -14.23 0.34 1.21
CA LYS A 199 -15.13 -0.25 0.19
C LYS A 199 -15.54 0.72 -0.92
N ASN A 200 -15.25 2.01 -0.77
CA ASN A 200 -15.58 3.00 -1.78
C ASN A 200 -14.43 3.02 -2.78
N LYS A 201 -14.69 2.55 -4.01
CA LYS A 201 -13.74 2.39 -5.14
C LYS A 201 -13.00 3.67 -5.60
N LYS A 202 -12.88 4.70 -4.76
CA LYS A 202 -12.16 5.93 -5.09
C LYS A 202 -10.78 5.83 -4.48
N HIS A 203 -9.76 5.92 -5.33
CA HIS A 203 -8.39 6.03 -4.85
C HIS A 203 -8.26 7.29 -4.00
N LYS A 204 -7.40 7.25 -2.99
CA LYS A 204 -7.03 8.46 -2.27
C LYS A 204 -5.81 9.06 -2.95
N MET A 205 -5.83 10.36 -3.22
CA MET A 205 -4.67 11.06 -3.74
C MET A 205 -4.23 12.14 -2.76
N ILE A 206 -2.92 12.15 -2.48
CA ILE A 206 -2.23 13.16 -1.69
C ILE A 206 -1.49 14.06 -2.69
N ILE A 207 -1.77 15.36 -2.68
CA ILE A 207 -1.14 16.32 -3.60
C ILE A 207 -0.21 17.25 -2.82
N TYR A 208 1.01 17.39 -3.31
CA TYR A 208 2.03 18.31 -2.80
C TYR A 208 2.17 19.50 -3.76
N GLY A 209 1.57 20.64 -3.41
CA GLY A 209 1.70 21.89 -4.15
C GLY A 209 3.07 22.56 -3.91
N LYS A 210 3.53 23.36 -4.89
CA LYS A 210 4.74 24.19 -4.76
C LYS A 210 4.50 25.50 -4.00
N GLY A 211 3.25 25.93 -3.90
CA GLY A 211 2.80 27.13 -3.21
C GLY A 211 1.32 27.02 -2.89
N GLU A 212 0.77 28.05 -2.23
CA GLU A 212 -0.67 28.13 -1.99
C GLU A 212 -1.42 28.26 -3.32
N VAL A 213 -2.33 27.34 -3.58
CA VAL A 213 -3.26 27.42 -4.70
C VAL A 213 -4.65 27.65 -4.13
N GLN A 214 -5.42 28.57 -4.72
CA GLN A 214 -6.85 28.68 -4.42
C GLN A 214 -7.56 27.47 -5.01
N THR A 215 -7.96 26.53 -4.15
CA THR A 215 -8.64 25.29 -4.57
C THR A 215 -9.78 24.96 -3.60
N GLY A 216 -10.74 24.17 -4.04
CA GLY A 216 -11.74 23.54 -3.16
C GLY A 216 -11.23 22.26 -2.46
N LEU A 217 -9.96 21.89 -2.61
CA LEU A 217 -9.39 20.68 -2.01
C LEU A 217 -9.19 20.86 -0.50
N SER A 218 -9.45 19.78 0.24
CA SER A 218 -9.19 19.73 1.67
C SER A 218 -7.70 19.77 1.95
N LEU A 219 -7.26 20.77 2.70
CA LEU A 219 -5.91 20.82 3.25
C LEU A 219 -5.75 19.72 4.29
N ILE A 220 -4.61 19.04 4.22
CA ILE A 220 -4.15 18.10 5.23
C ILE A 220 -3.70 18.91 6.47
N VAL A 221 -2.88 19.93 6.28
CA VAL A 221 -2.47 20.82 7.39
C VAL A 221 -2.84 22.26 7.07
N PRO A 222 -3.51 22.99 7.99
CA PRO A 222 -3.70 24.42 7.86
C PRO A 222 -2.31 25.07 7.72
N GLU A 223 -2.07 25.85 6.67
CA GLU A 223 -0.76 26.45 6.32
C GLU A 223 0.25 25.55 5.57
N SER A 224 -0.15 24.33 5.19
CA SER A 224 0.64 23.52 4.24
C SER A 224 0.15 23.65 2.81
N THR A 225 0.97 23.19 1.87
CA THR A 225 0.58 22.98 0.46
C THR A 225 0.23 21.53 0.18
N ILE A 226 -0.17 20.78 1.22
CA ILE A 226 -0.50 19.36 1.12
C ILE A 226 -2.02 19.19 1.16
N TYR A 227 -2.56 18.57 0.12
CA TYR A 227 -4.00 18.38 -0.06
C TYR A 227 -4.34 16.89 -0.11
N GLU A 228 -5.54 16.54 0.32
CA GLU A 228 -6.10 15.19 0.16
C GLU A 228 -7.40 15.26 -0.62
N THR A 229 -7.58 14.35 -1.58
CA THR A 229 -8.81 14.28 -2.35
C THR A 229 -9.11 12.85 -2.78
N PRO A 230 -10.40 12.44 -2.78
CA PRO A 230 -10.79 11.22 -3.46
C PRO A 230 -10.61 11.42 -4.97
N LEU A 231 -9.92 10.49 -5.60
CA LEU A 231 -9.70 10.47 -7.03
C LEU A 231 -10.60 9.41 -7.67
N ASP A 232 -11.47 9.90 -8.56
CA ASP A 232 -12.22 9.08 -9.49
C ASP A 232 -11.51 9.16 -10.84
N SER A 233 -11.03 8.02 -11.35
CA SER A 233 -10.30 7.98 -12.61
C SER A 233 -10.55 6.66 -13.31
N ALA A 234 -11.19 6.72 -14.48
CA ALA A 234 -11.40 5.55 -15.34
C ALA A 234 -10.08 4.86 -15.72
N VAL A 235 -8.96 5.60 -15.76
CA VAL A 235 -7.62 5.03 -16.00
C VAL A 235 -7.19 4.16 -14.84
N LEU A 236 -7.34 4.64 -13.60
CA LEU A 236 -6.96 3.88 -12.40
C LEU A 236 -7.89 2.69 -12.19
N GLU A 237 -9.20 2.86 -12.44
CA GLU A 237 -10.15 1.74 -12.39
C GLU A 237 -9.80 0.67 -13.44
N THR A 238 -9.32 1.07 -14.63
CA THR A 238 -8.83 0.11 -15.63
C THR A 238 -7.59 -0.64 -15.15
N MET A 239 -6.64 0.06 -14.51
CA MET A 239 -5.43 -0.57 -13.96
C MET A 239 -5.77 -1.57 -12.86
N ASP A 240 -6.65 -1.20 -11.92
CA ASP A 240 -7.13 -2.10 -10.86
C ASP A 240 -7.80 -3.35 -11.44
N ASN A 241 -8.68 -3.17 -12.41
CA ASN A 241 -9.33 -4.29 -13.10
C ASN A 241 -8.31 -5.20 -13.81
N MET A 242 -7.24 -4.65 -14.39
CA MET A 242 -6.18 -5.46 -14.98
C MET A 242 -5.45 -6.32 -13.92
N PHE A 243 -5.15 -5.75 -12.75
CA PHE A 243 -4.51 -6.51 -11.67
C PHE A 243 -5.42 -7.58 -11.06
N ASP A 244 -6.71 -7.27 -10.88
CA ASP A 244 -7.69 -8.26 -10.39
C ASP A 244 -7.92 -9.39 -11.41
N VAL A 245 -7.94 -9.06 -12.70
CA VAL A 245 -8.06 -10.06 -13.79
C VAL A 245 -6.82 -10.96 -13.83
N LEU A 246 -5.61 -10.42 -13.62
CA LEU A 246 -4.39 -11.24 -13.52
C LEU A 246 -4.40 -12.16 -12.28
N ALA A 247 -5.05 -11.73 -11.19
CA ALA A 247 -5.24 -12.55 -10.00
C ALA A 247 -6.31 -13.65 -10.16
N ILE A 248 -7.30 -13.45 -11.05
CA ILE A 248 -8.47 -14.33 -11.20
C ILE A 248 -8.38 -15.26 -12.42
N GLN A 249 -7.76 -14.85 -13.54
CA GLN A 249 -7.81 -15.59 -14.82
C GLN A 249 -6.95 -16.86 -14.92
N ARG A 250 -6.40 -17.38 -13.81
CA ARG A 250 -5.73 -18.69 -13.78
C ARG A 250 -6.12 -19.54 -12.56
N CYS A 251 -7.34 -19.36 -12.05
CA CYS A 251 -8.01 -20.33 -11.18
C CYS A 251 -8.56 -21.51 -12.01
#